data_AF-A0A970JV52-F1
#
_entry.id   AF-A0A970JV52-F1
#
_cell.length_a   1.000
_cell.length_b   1.000
_cell.length_c   1.000
_cell.angle_alpha   90.00
_cell.angle_beta   90.00
_cell.angle_gamma   90.00
#
_symmetry.space_group_name_H-M   'P 1'
#
loop_
_entity.id
_entity.type
_entity.pdbx_description
1 polymer ?
#
loop_
_entity_poly.entity_id
_entity_poly.type
_entity_poly.pdbx_seq_one_letter_code
_entity_poly.pdbx_strand_id
1 'polypeptide(L)'
;MMAGRVFEELYHHEAVIIASMVPRWVSKPEGFLYEEFLRKDQVFLFERFFYLLEENGTEGLVIMDKVEKSADRKFIRRIERYFASTAKGRERATRIVPTPFFVESDLVYAIQAADICIYAINWGFRRINHLDDSGELRQELSDRFEDWLFRLQYIKKGLEYGENKFADCYGIFYADDLYSSREKGKEAKLSVQP
;
A
#
# COMPACT_ATOMS: atom_id res chain seq x y z
N MET A 1 -16.21 -21.87 8.59
CA MET A 1 -16.48 -20.57 9.28
C MET A 1 -16.20 -19.44 8.28
N MET A 2 -17.15 -18.53 8.06
CA MET A 2 -17.28 -17.65 6.85
C MET A 2 -16.01 -16.92 6.37
N ALA A 3 -15.17 -16.37 7.26
CA ALA A 3 -14.02 -15.57 6.84
C ALA A 3 -12.96 -16.34 6.02
N GLY A 4 -12.80 -17.65 6.23
CA GLY A 4 -11.87 -18.45 5.42
C GLY A 4 -12.30 -18.56 3.96
N ARG A 5 -13.61 -18.57 3.71
CA ARG A 5 -14.15 -18.60 2.34
C ARG A 5 -13.87 -17.31 1.60
N VAL A 6 -13.81 -16.15 2.28
CA VAL A 6 -13.50 -14.89 1.61
C VAL A 6 -12.10 -14.92 0.98
N PHE A 7 -11.08 -15.40 1.71
CA PHE A 7 -9.73 -15.54 1.17
C PHE A 7 -9.63 -16.59 0.05
N GLU A 8 -10.41 -17.67 0.16
CA GLU A 8 -10.53 -18.69 -0.89
C GLU A 8 -11.16 -18.12 -2.17
N GLU A 9 -12.26 -17.38 -2.06
CA GLU A 9 -12.90 -16.69 -3.19
C GLU A 9 -11.97 -15.63 -3.80
N LEU A 10 -11.29 -14.82 -2.97
CA LEU A 10 -10.30 -13.87 -3.44
C LEU A 10 -9.21 -14.57 -4.25
N TYR A 11 -8.74 -15.73 -3.79
CA TYR A 11 -7.74 -16.52 -4.49
C TYR A 11 -8.27 -17.09 -5.81
N HIS A 12 -9.49 -17.64 -5.82
CA HIS A 12 -10.13 -18.16 -7.04
C HIS A 12 -10.40 -17.09 -8.09
N HIS A 13 -10.65 -15.86 -7.67
CA HIS A 13 -10.83 -14.70 -8.54
C HIS A 13 -9.54 -13.94 -8.83
N GLU A 14 -8.37 -14.55 -8.55
CA GLU A 14 -7.05 -13.99 -8.83
C GLU A 14 -6.85 -12.58 -8.23
N ALA A 15 -7.49 -12.33 -7.09
CA ALA A 15 -7.38 -11.06 -6.40
C ALA A 15 -5.96 -10.88 -5.85
N VAL A 16 -5.49 -9.63 -5.88
CA VAL A 16 -4.15 -9.26 -5.42
C VAL A 16 -4.25 -8.24 -4.30
N ILE A 17 -3.52 -8.49 -3.21
CA ILE A 17 -3.44 -7.59 -2.06
C ILE A 17 -2.21 -6.70 -2.18
N ILE A 18 -2.46 -5.39 -2.12
CA ILE A 18 -1.45 -4.35 -1.96
C ILE A 18 -1.86 -3.51 -0.75
N ALA A 19 -1.01 -3.46 0.28
CA ALA A 19 -1.33 -2.80 1.53
C ALA A 19 -0.10 -2.14 2.15
N SER A 20 -0.31 -0.96 2.75
CA SER A 20 0.70 -0.27 3.52
C SER A 20 0.35 -0.35 5.01
N MET A 21 1.30 -0.81 5.80
CA MET A 21 1.27 -0.74 7.25
C MET A 21 2.09 0.46 7.71
N VAL A 22 1.56 1.21 8.66
CA VAL A 22 2.19 2.42 9.19
C VAL A 22 2.27 2.35 10.72
N PRO A 23 3.34 2.87 11.35
CA PRO A 23 3.47 2.85 12.80
C PRO A 23 2.38 3.69 13.47
N ARG A 24 1.85 3.22 14.61
CA ARG A 24 0.82 3.96 15.37
C ARG A 24 1.32 5.30 15.93
N TRP A 25 2.63 5.41 16.19
CA TRP A 25 3.24 6.61 16.76
C TRP A 25 3.62 7.67 15.72
N VAL A 26 3.51 7.36 14.42
CA VAL A 26 3.88 8.34 13.40
C VAL A 26 2.89 9.49 13.41
N SER A 27 3.39 10.65 13.83
CA SER A 27 2.65 11.90 13.82
C SER A 27 3.15 12.77 12.68
N LYS A 28 2.22 13.53 12.08
CA LYS A 28 2.58 14.53 11.09
C LYS A 28 3.46 15.60 11.74
N PRO A 29 4.65 15.91 11.20
CA PRO A 29 5.49 16.98 11.73
C PRO A 29 4.77 18.32 11.71
N GLU A 30 5.01 19.15 12.73
CA GLU A 30 4.53 20.53 12.75
C GLU A 30 5.17 21.32 11.60
N GLY A 31 4.37 22.16 10.92
CA GLY A 31 4.86 22.95 9.77
C GLY A 31 5.23 22.14 8.53
N PHE A 32 4.70 20.91 8.38
CA PHE A 32 5.01 20.05 7.23
C PHE A 32 4.68 20.73 5.88
N LEU A 33 5.72 21.13 5.16
CA LEU A 33 5.66 21.94 3.93
C LEU A 33 4.87 21.27 2.77
N TYR A 34 4.63 19.96 2.86
CA TYR A 34 3.99 19.17 1.80
C TYR A 34 2.60 18.69 2.20
N GLU A 35 1.84 19.48 2.98
CA GLU A 35 0.47 19.16 3.38
C GLU A 35 -0.46 18.77 2.23
N GLU A 36 -0.21 19.29 1.04
CA GLU A 36 -1.03 19.07 -0.14
C GLU A 36 -0.52 17.94 -1.04
N PHE A 37 0.48 17.18 -0.59
CA PHE A 37 0.99 16.01 -1.29
C PHE A 37 0.50 14.71 -0.63
N LEU A 38 0.53 13.62 -1.40
CA LEU A 38 0.34 12.28 -0.87
C LEU A 38 1.44 11.94 0.13
N ARG A 39 1.08 11.22 1.18
CA ARG A 39 2.05 10.62 2.08
C ARG A 39 2.82 9.52 1.35
N LYS A 40 4.03 9.21 1.84
CA LYS A 40 4.93 8.25 1.20
C LYS A 40 4.32 6.84 1.09
N ASP A 41 3.57 6.39 2.10
CA ASP A 41 2.83 5.12 2.06
C ASP A 41 1.86 5.06 0.88
N GLN A 42 1.14 6.14 0.64
CA GLN A 42 0.16 6.26 -0.45
C GLN A 42 0.86 6.28 -1.82
N VAL A 43 2.00 6.95 -1.93
CA VAL A 43 2.83 6.92 -3.14
C VAL A 43 3.32 5.50 -3.43
N PHE A 44 3.73 4.76 -2.41
CA PHE A 44 4.18 3.37 -2.53
C PHE A 44 3.06 2.38 -2.86
N LEU A 45 1.82 2.65 -2.42
CA LEU A 45 0.63 1.91 -2.86
C LEU A 45 0.43 2.09 -4.37
N PHE A 46 0.42 3.33 -4.87
CA PHE A 46 0.26 3.60 -6.30
C PHE A 46 1.43 3.07 -7.14
N GLU A 47 2.64 3.04 -6.60
CA GLU A 47 3.80 2.43 -7.25
C GLU A 47 3.60 0.93 -7.49
N ARG A 48 3.17 0.19 -6.46
CA ARG A 48 2.92 -1.26 -6.57
C ARG A 48 1.75 -1.56 -7.47
N PHE A 49 0.68 -0.76 -7.38
CA PHE A 49 -0.47 -0.92 -8.26
C PHE A 49 -0.09 -0.67 -9.72
N PHE A 50 0.72 0.35 -9.99
CA PHE A 50 1.26 0.61 -11.32
C PHE A 50 2.08 -0.57 -11.85
N TYR A 51 2.96 -1.15 -11.03
CA TYR A 51 3.76 -2.30 -11.47
C TYR A 51 2.91 -3.53 -11.77
N LEU A 52 1.89 -3.81 -10.95
CA LEU A 52 0.93 -4.88 -11.23
C LEU A 52 0.24 -4.68 -12.58
N LEU A 53 -0.22 -3.45 -12.86
CA LEU A 53 -0.88 -3.11 -14.12
C LEU A 53 0.07 -3.19 -15.32
N GLU A 54 1.33 -2.76 -15.16
CA GLU A 54 2.35 -2.89 -16.21
C GLU A 54 2.62 -4.36 -16.56
N GLU A 55 2.80 -5.22 -15.54
CA GLU A 55 3.06 -6.65 -15.73
C GLU A 55 1.90 -7.34 -16.44
N ASN A 56 0.66 -6.94 -16.13
CA ASN A 56 -0.54 -7.47 -16.76
C ASN A 56 -0.87 -6.81 -18.10
N GLY A 57 -0.19 -5.72 -18.46
CA GLY A 57 -0.49 -4.93 -19.67
C GLY A 57 -1.84 -4.20 -19.63
N THR A 58 -2.42 -4.00 -18.44
CA THR A 58 -3.79 -3.47 -18.24
C THR A 58 -3.79 -2.04 -17.71
N GLU A 59 -4.96 -1.41 -17.73
CA GLU A 59 -5.23 -0.14 -17.05
C GLU A 59 -6.11 -0.39 -15.81
N GLY A 60 -6.04 0.48 -14.81
CA GLY A 60 -6.68 0.29 -13.52
C GLY A 60 -7.46 1.51 -13.04
N LEU A 61 -8.55 1.23 -12.34
CA LEU A 61 -9.40 2.21 -11.67
C LEU A 61 -9.20 2.15 -10.16
N VAL A 62 -9.27 3.31 -9.51
CA VAL A 62 -9.25 3.40 -8.04
C VAL A 62 -10.68 3.53 -7.56
N ILE A 63 -11.12 2.60 -6.74
CA ILE A 63 -12.45 2.62 -6.11
C ILE A 63 -12.25 2.89 -4.62
N MET A 64 -13.07 3.78 -4.07
CA MET A 64 -13.06 4.14 -2.66
C MET A 64 -14.44 3.96 -2.05
N ASP A 65 -14.48 3.47 -0.81
CA ASP A 65 -15.70 3.51 -0.01
C ASP A 65 -16.09 4.98 0.26
N LYS A 66 -17.39 5.23 0.30
CA LYS A 66 -17.94 6.57 0.52
C LYS A 66 -17.97 6.85 2.02
N VAL A 67 -16.98 7.59 2.56
CA VAL A 67 -16.94 7.97 3.98
C VAL A 67 -16.72 9.48 4.16
N GLU A 68 -17.65 10.16 4.83
CA GLU A 68 -17.73 11.61 5.09
C GLU A 68 -17.11 12.59 4.05
N LYS A 69 -18.00 13.29 3.34
CA LYS A 69 -17.77 14.24 2.22
C LYS A 69 -16.61 15.26 2.36
N SER A 70 -16.11 15.55 3.57
CA SER A 70 -15.10 16.58 3.82
C SER A 70 -13.65 16.04 3.74
N ALA A 71 -13.38 14.87 4.30
CA ALA A 71 -12.06 14.23 4.27
C ALA A 71 -11.70 13.75 2.86
N ASP A 72 -12.71 13.24 2.14
CA ASP A 72 -12.57 12.73 0.76
C ASP A 72 -12.05 13.79 -0.20
N ARG A 73 -12.58 15.02 -0.16
CA ARG A 73 -12.21 16.07 -1.13
C ARG A 73 -10.75 16.47 -1.04
N LYS A 74 -10.17 16.54 0.17
CA LYS A 74 -8.75 16.88 0.33
C LYS A 74 -7.88 15.74 -0.18
N PHE A 75 -8.27 14.50 0.08
CA PHE A 75 -7.53 13.34 -0.36
C PHE A 75 -7.57 13.16 -1.89
N ILE A 76 -8.74 13.29 -2.52
CA ILE A 76 -8.88 13.27 -3.99
C ILE A 76 -7.97 14.33 -4.63
N ARG A 77 -7.99 15.58 -4.14
CA ARG A 77 -7.12 16.64 -4.68
C ARG A 77 -5.63 16.30 -4.56
N ARG A 78 -5.21 15.62 -3.48
CA ARG A 78 -3.82 15.16 -3.33
C ARG A 78 -3.48 14.08 -4.36
N ILE A 79 -4.40 13.15 -4.64
CA ILE A 79 -4.23 12.13 -5.68
C ILE A 79 -4.08 12.81 -7.06
N GLU A 80 -5.03 13.67 -7.43
CA GLU A 80 -5.02 14.39 -8.71
C GLU A 80 -3.74 15.21 -8.88
N ARG A 81 -3.35 15.96 -7.85
CA ARG A 81 -2.12 16.75 -7.85
C ARG A 81 -0.89 15.86 -7.99
N TYR A 82 -0.84 14.73 -7.30
CA TYR A 82 0.30 13.81 -7.40
C TYR A 82 0.48 13.31 -8.84
N PHE A 83 -0.60 12.85 -9.48
CA PHE A 83 -0.59 12.37 -10.86
C PHE A 83 -0.26 13.48 -11.87
N ALA A 84 -0.74 14.70 -11.65
CA ALA A 84 -0.47 15.82 -12.56
C ALA A 84 0.94 16.43 -12.38
N SER A 85 1.37 16.66 -11.14
CA SER A 85 2.52 17.51 -10.83
C SER A 85 3.84 16.77 -10.73
N THR A 86 3.84 15.48 -10.40
CA THR A 86 5.10 14.72 -10.22
C THR A 86 5.47 13.92 -11.47
N ALA A 87 6.76 13.77 -11.76
CA ALA A 87 7.22 12.97 -12.89
C ALA A 87 6.77 11.51 -12.78
N LYS A 88 6.90 10.92 -11.58
CA LYS A 88 6.42 9.56 -11.27
C LYS A 88 4.91 9.43 -11.30
N GLY A 89 4.18 10.46 -10.86
CA GLY A 89 2.72 10.50 -10.99
C GLY A 89 2.31 10.47 -12.46
N ARG A 90 2.89 11.33 -13.31
CA ARG A 90 2.55 11.35 -14.74
C ARG A 90 2.87 10.04 -15.46
N GLU A 91 4.01 9.42 -15.13
CA GLU A 91 4.36 8.08 -15.58
C GLU A 91 3.28 7.06 -15.17
N ARG A 92 2.86 7.08 -13.91
CA ARG A 92 1.84 6.15 -13.39
C ARG A 92 0.44 6.40 -13.94
N ALA A 93 0.12 7.65 -14.32
CA ALA A 93 -1.14 8.01 -14.96
C ALA A 93 -1.32 7.37 -16.34
N THR A 94 -0.27 6.78 -16.92
CA THR A 94 -0.38 5.99 -18.17
C THR A 94 -1.12 4.67 -18.00
N ARG A 95 -1.23 4.17 -16.75
CA ARG A 95 -1.93 2.92 -16.42
C ARG A 95 -3.03 3.08 -15.37
N ILE A 96 -2.91 4.08 -14.49
CA ILE A 96 -3.87 4.32 -13.40
C ILE A 96 -4.71 5.54 -13.74
N VAL A 97 -6.04 5.40 -13.71
CA VAL A 97 -6.96 6.53 -13.81
C VAL A 97 -6.84 7.41 -12.55
N PRO A 98 -6.42 8.69 -12.68
CA PRO A 98 -6.11 9.55 -11.52
C PRO A 98 -7.30 9.94 -10.65
N THR A 99 -8.53 9.78 -11.13
CA THR A 99 -9.75 10.18 -10.42
C THR A 99 -10.41 8.96 -9.78
N PRO A 100 -10.50 8.88 -8.44
CA PRO A 100 -11.17 7.78 -7.77
C PRO A 100 -12.69 7.81 -7.98
N PHE A 101 -13.27 6.62 -8.07
CA PHE A 101 -14.72 6.41 -8.11
C PHE A 101 -15.25 6.03 -6.73
N PHE A 102 -16.40 6.59 -6.36
CA PHE A 102 -17.09 6.26 -5.11
C PHE A 102 -18.21 5.26 -5.38
N VAL A 103 -18.30 4.26 -4.53
CA VAL A 103 -19.31 3.20 -4.66
C VAL A 103 -20.46 3.42 -3.67
N GLU A 104 -21.68 3.33 -4.19
CA GLU A 104 -22.94 3.38 -3.42
C GLU A 104 -23.78 2.10 -3.58
N SER A 105 -23.29 1.10 -4.34
CA SER A 105 -24.04 -0.10 -4.76
C SER A 105 -23.17 -1.37 -4.72
N ASP A 106 -23.51 -2.43 -5.46
CA ASP A 106 -22.98 -3.83 -5.47
C ASP A 106 -21.46 -4.03 -5.31
N LEU A 107 -20.63 -3.01 -5.57
CA LEU A 107 -19.20 -3.03 -5.27
C LEU A 107 -18.88 -2.96 -3.76
N VAL A 108 -19.88 -2.75 -2.90
CA VAL A 108 -19.76 -2.83 -1.44
C VAL A 108 -19.12 -4.16 -0.98
N TYR A 109 -19.36 -5.28 -1.68
CA TYR A 109 -18.75 -6.55 -1.31
C TYR A 109 -17.22 -6.56 -1.48
N ALA A 110 -16.69 -5.88 -2.50
CA ALA A 110 -15.25 -5.76 -2.70
C ALA A 110 -14.60 -4.90 -1.62
N ILE A 111 -15.29 -3.83 -1.19
CA ILE A 111 -14.86 -3.01 -0.05
C ILE A 111 -14.84 -3.85 1.24
N GLN A 112 -15.89 -4.62 1.52
CA GLN A 112 -15.93 -5.49 2.70
C GLN A 112 -14.82 -6.56 2.68
N ALA A 113 -14.53 -7.13 1.51
CA ALA A 113 -13.41 -8.06 1.37
C ALA A 113 -12.07 -7.37 1.66
N ALA A 114 -11.88 -6.12 1.19
CA ALA A 114 -10.71 -5.32 1.51
C ALA A 114 -10.59 -5.03 3.02
N ASP A 115 -11.69 -4.71 3.71
CA ASP A 115 -11.70 -4.50 5.16
C ASP A 115 -11.30 -5.76 5.94
N ILE A 116 -11.76 -6.94 5.51
CA ILE A 116 -11.36 -8.23 6.09
C ILE A 116 -9.86 -8.46 5.90
N CYS A 117 -9.32 -8.18 4.71
CA CYS A 117 -7.89 -8.25 4.45
C CYS A 117 -7.10 -7.29 5.33
N ILE A 118 -7.52 -6.03 5.45
CA ILE A 118 -6.89 -5.02 6.31
C ILE A 118 -6.88 -5.48 7.76
N TYR A 119 -8.00 -6.03 8.24
CA TYR A 119 -8.10 -6.56 9.61
C TYR A 119 -7.13 -7.71 9.86
N ALA A 120 -7.08 -8.69 8.95
CA ALA A 120 -6.18 -9.82 9.03
C ALA A 120 -4.70 -9.37 8.97
N ILE A 121 -4.37 -8.39 8.13
CA ILE A 121 -3.02 -7.83 8.03
C ILE A 121 -2.62 -7.13 9.33
N ASN A 122 -3.49 -6.26 9.85
CA ASN A 122 -3.20 -5.46 11.03
C ASN A 122 -2.92 -6.35 12.27
N TRP A 123 -3.69 -7.41 12.45
CA TRP A 123 -3.65 -8.23 13.66
C TRP A 123 -2.96 -9.59 13.52
N GLY A 124 -2.73 -10.09 12.30
CA GLY A 124 -2.27 -11.47 12.07
C GLY A 124 -1.03 -11.62 11.20
N PHE A 125 -0.47 -10.55 10.62
CA PHE A 125 0.61 -10.65 9.64
C PHE A 125 1.92 -10.05 10.15
N ARG A 126 2.96 -10.89 10.31
CA ARG A 126 4.31 -10.48 10.77
C ARG A 126 5.46 -11.08 9.97
N ARG A 127 5.18 -11.95 9.00
CA ARG A 127 6.18 -12.67 8.16
C ARG A 127 7.17 -11.80 7.38
N ILE A 128 6.90 -10.51 7.18
CA ILE A 128 7.81 -9.62 6.44
C ILE A 128 8.84 -9.03 7.41
N ASN A 129 10.10 -9.41 7.23
CA ASN A 129 11.23 -8.74 7.86
C ASN A 129 11.10 -7.22 7.64
N HIS A 130 11.27 -6.41 8.68
CA HIS A 130 11.02 -4.96 8.73
C HIS A 130 9.58 -4.52 9.04
N LEU A 131 8.64 -5.44 9.29
CA LEU A 131 7.43 -5.08 10.02
C LEU A 131 7.80 -4.75 11.46
N ASP A 132 7.22 -3.67 11.98
CA ASP A 132 7.32 -3.37 13.40
C ASP A 132 6.68 -4.49 14.23
N ASP A 133 7.51 -5.11 15.06
CA ASP A 133 7.13 -6.19 15.97
C ASP A 133 6.47 -5.66 17.27
N SER A 134 6.31 -4.35 17.41
CA SER A 134 5.71 -3.77 18.62
C SER A 134 4.18 -3.88 18.69
N GLY A 135 3.53 -4.19 17.58
CA GLY A 135 2.08 -4.34 17.52
C GLY A 135 1.61 -5.73 17.96
N GLU A 136 0.60 -5.79 18.83
CA GLU A 136 -0.03 -7.04 19.29
C GLU A 136 -0.38 -7.97 18.12
N LEU A 137 0.11 -9.21 18.19
CA LEU A 137 -0.17 -10.28 17.26
C LEU A 137 -1.25 -11.20 17.84
N ARG A 138 -2.36 -11.31 17.13
CA ARG A 138 -3.41 -12.29 17.44
C ARG A 138 -3.07 -13.60 16.76
N GLN A 139 -2.52 -14.53 17.53
CA GLN A 139 -2.00 -15.80 17.03
C GLN A 139 -3.06 -16.57 16.25
N GLU A 140 -4.32 -16.55 16.68
CA GLU A 140 -5.42 -17.23 15.99
C GLU A 140 -5.72 -16.68 14.59
N LEU A 141 -5.39 -15.40 14.34
CA LEU A 141 -5.51 -14.79 13.01
C LEU A 141 -4.27 -15.10 12.16
N SER A 142 -3.08 -15.09 12.77
CA SER A 142 -1.84 -15.46 12.11
C SER A 142 -1.90 -16.90 11.59
N ASP A 143 -2.17 -17.86 12.48
CA ASP A 143 -2.28 -19.29 12.17
C ASP A 143 -3.28 -19.58 11.05
N ARG A 144 -4.29 -18.72 10.90
CA ARG A 144 -5.39 -18.93 9.99
C ARG A 144 -5.24 -18.21 8.65
N PHE A 145 -4.65 -17.02 8.63
CA PHE A 145 -4.70 -16.13 7.47
C PHE A 145 -3.32 -15.74 6.93
N GLU A 146 -2.23 -15.96 7.66
CA GLU A 146 -0.90 -15.53 7.21
C GLU A 146 -0.50 -16.16 5.87
N ASP A 147 -0.77 -17.44 5.67
CA ASP A 147 -0.51 -18.12 4.40
C ASP A 147 -1.40 -17.59 3.26
N TRP A 148 -2.65 -17.23 3.54
CA TRP A 148 -3.53 -16.60 2.54
C TRP A 148 -3.01 -15.23 2.13
N LEU A 149 -2.63 -14.40 3.10
CA LEU A 149 -2.05 -13.07 2.84
C LEU A 149 -0.75 -13.19 2.05
N PHE A 150 0.08 -14.19 2.36
CA PHE A 150 1.31 -14.43 1.62
C PHE A 150 1.06 -14.87 0.16
N ARG A 151 0.00 -15.64 -0.09
CA ARG A 151 -0.38 -16.08 -1.45
C ARG A 151 -1.02 -14.96 -2.27
N LEU A 152 -1.83 -14.12 -1.62
CA LEU A 152 -2.59 -13.07 -2.28
C LEU A 152 -1.79 -11.77 -2.46
N GLN A 153 -0.73 -11.54 -1.68
CA GLN A 153 0.06 -10.32 -1.85
C GLN A 153 0.72 -10.27 -3.23
N TYR A 154 0.82 -9.05 -3.77
CA TYR A 154 1.66 -8.80 -4.93
C TYR A 154 3.13 -9.07 -4.60
N ILE A 155 3.90 -9.68 -5.51
CA ILE A 155 5.35 -9.83 -5.38
C ILE A 155 5.98 -9.54 -6.74
N LYS A 156 6.64 -8.39 -6.86
CA LYS A 156 7.53 -8.13 -7.99
C LYS A 156 8.91 -8.67 -7.68
N LYS A 157 9.35 -9.64 -8.46
CA LYS A 157 10.71 -10.18 -8.32
C LYS A 157 11.74 -9.12 -8.64
N GLY A 158 12.75 -9.01 -7.77
CA GLY A 158 13.87 -8.13 -8.02
C GLY A 158 14.58 -8.53 -9.32
N LEU A 159 15.01 -7.53 -10.09
CA LEU A 159 15.83 -7.79 -11.26
C LEU A 159 17.23 -8.21 -10.82
N GLU A 160 17.83 -9.13 -11.55
CA GLU A 160 19.25 -9.43 -11.44
C GLU A 160 19.98 -8.69 -12.57
N TYR A 161 20.93 -7.82 -12.22
CA TYR A 161 21.77 -7.13 -13.19
C TYR A 161 23.24 -7.35 -12.86
N GLY A 162 23.88 -8.27 -13.58
CA GLY A 162 25.24 -8.72 -13.27
C GLY A 162 25.30 -9.37 -11.88
N GLU A 163 26.20 -8.90 -11.01
CA GLU A 163 26.34 -9.37 -9.63
C GLU A 163 25.34 -8.72 -8.65
N ASN A 164 24.59 -7.70 -9.09
CA ASN A 164 23.64 -7.00 -8.23
C ASN A 164 22.25 -7.66 -8.31
N LYS A 165 21.82 -8.24 -7.19
CA LYS A 165 20.47 -8.75 -6.99
C LYS A 165 19.64 -7.71 -6.25
N PHE A 166 18.66 -7.12 -6.93
CA PHE A 166 17.71 -6.24 -6.26
C PHE A 166 16.76 -7.08 -5.39
N ALA A 167 16.34 -6.54 -4.25
CA ALA A 167 15.39 -7.22 -3.38
C ALA A 167 13.99 -7.29 -4.02
N ASP A 168 13.24 -8.35 -3.68
CA ASP A 168 11.84 -8.47 -4.06
C ASP A 168 11.02 -7.30 -3.50
N CYS A 169 10.09 -6.79 -4.31
CA CYS A 169 9.14 -5.76 -3.89
C CYS A 169 7.81 -6.42 -3.52
N TYR A 170 7.54 -6.47 -2.21
CA TYR A 170 6.33 -7.05 -1.64
C TYR A 170 5.18 -6.04 -1.64
N GLY A 171 3.98 -6.52 -1.97
CA GLY A 171 2.72 -5.79 -2.04
C GLY A 171 2.20 -5.32 -0.68
N ILE A 172 2.39 -6.15 0.34
CA ILE A 172 2.20 -5.77 1.74
C ILE A 172 3.54 -5.23 2.24
N PHE A 173 3.58 -4.03 2.80
CA PHE A 173 4.85 -3.42 3.24
C PHE A 173 4.67 -2.52 4.46
N TYR A 174 5.77 -2.31 5.19
CA TYR A 174 5.85 -1.37 6.29
C TYR A 174 6.47 -0.05 5.84
N ALA A 175 5.82 1.07 6.15
CA ALA A 175 6.32 2.42 5.90
C ALA A 175 6.64 3.11 7.23
N ASP A 176 7.88 2.97 7.67
CA ASP A 176 8.41 3.50 8.94
C ASP A 176 8.53 5.04 8.95
N ASP A 177 8.87 5.62 7.80
CA ASP A 177 8.98 7.05 7.57
C ASP A 177 8.00 7.52 6.50
N LEU A 178 6.99 8.28 6.92
CA LEU A 178 5.93 8.79 6.04
C LEU A 178 6.20 10.19 5.47
N TYR A 179 7.15 10.94 6.05
CA TYR A 179 7.24 12.39 5.85
C TYR A 179 8.62 12.88 5.43
N SER A 180 9.69 12.12 5.65
CA SER A 180 11.03 12.55 5.25
C SER A 180 11.30 12.30 3.76
N SER A 181 12.06 13.20 3.14
CA SER A 181 12.63 12.96 1.81
C SER A 181 13.82 12.00 1.94
N ARG A 182 13.96 11.07 0.98
CA ARG A 182 15.09 10.11 0.95
C ARG A 182 16.46 10.80 0.97
N GLU A 183 16.55 12.08 0.57
CA GLU A 183 17.80 12.84 0.52
C GLU A 183 18.34 13.18 1.92
N LYS A 184 17.49 13.50 2.90
CA LYS A 184 17.95 13.80 4.28
C LYS A 184 18.45 12.58 5.04
N GLY A 185 18.02 11.37 4.66
CA GLY A 185 18.48 10.13 5.27
C GLY A 185 19.92 9.72 4.87
N LYS A 186 20.45 10.26 3.76
CA LYS A 186 21.86 10.07 3.38
C LYS A 186 22.80 10.94 4.20
N GLU A 187 22.43 12.20 4.47
CA GLU A 187 23.23 13.10 5.31
C GLU A 187 23.32 12.62 6.76
N ALA A 188 22.24 12.06 7.32
CA ALA A 188 22.24 11.51 8.68
C ALA A 188 23.07 10.21 8.84
N LYS A 189 23.31 9.46 7.75
CA LYS A 189 24.20 8.28 7.76
C LYS A 189 25.67 8.64 7.54
N LEU A 190 25.96 9.85 7.03
CA LEU A 190 27.32 10.36 6.83
C LEU A 190 27.86 11.11 8.06
N SER A 191 27.00 11.50 9.02
CA SER A 191 27.39 12.13 10.29
C SER A 191 27.57 11.15 11.46
N VAL A 192 27.31 9.85 11.23
CA VAL A 192 27.55 8.77 12.20
C VAL A 192 28.47 7.72 11.57
N GLN A 193 29.67 8.16 11.18
CA GLN A 193 30.84 7.30 11.11
C GLN A 193 31.97 8.02 11.86
N PRO A 194 32.61 7.36 12.85
CA PRO A 194 33.72 7.96 13.61
C PRO A 194 34.96 8.21 12.74
#